data_AF-A0A6B8VR07-F1
#
_entry.id   AF-A0A6B8VR07-F1
#
_cell.length_a   1.000
_cell.length_b   1.000
_cell.length_c   1.000
_cell.angle_alpha   90.00
_cell.angle_beta   90.00
_cell.angle_gamma   90.00
#
_symmetry.space_group_name_H-M   'P 1'
#
loop_
_entity.id
_entity.type
_entity.pdbx_description
1 polymer ?
#
loop_
_entity_poly.entity_id
_entity_poly.type
_entity_poly.pdbx_seq_one_letter_code
_entity_poly.pdbx_strand_id
1 'polypeptide(L)'
;MNTSHGELYSTLGLDPADGTEELRTLIMGRDAQLENQGHQPQDPRRQQLQTAYAVLGDESRRRIYDHALASGRNLAWHEIEYLGNFGRLPEISFQQTPPQAQAGPQQTPFSTQTQYQMPYPSTPGMPSGFAASHPLAQTASPNFPGDPTKRPSAGTRLLMLLVDGFIFSVAAGILGMAFFWSETLMGLVWTLAFLLYFLGLEFKTGATPAKHLFGYEVRDLNTGGRPSLLQSGKRQLWRLASIVPGIGWLVSLIAAIYLAPSINGANSYLGKHDRWAGTEVTRKR
;
A
#
# COMPACT_ATOMS: atom_id res chain seq x y z
N MET A 1 18.53 6.61 -28.31
CA MET A 1 19.79 6.23 -27.64
C MET A 1 19.55 4.90 -26.95
N ASN A 2 20.26 3.85 -27.38
CA ASN A 2 20.11 2.48 -26.86
C ASN A 2 20.57 2.43 -25.40
N THR A 3 19.65 2.22 -24.46
CA THR A 3 19.96 1.91 -23.06
C THR A 3 19.61 0.45 -22.78
N SER A 4 20.42 -0.47 -23.30
CA SER A 4 20.78 -1.67 -22.54
C SER A 4 21.57 -1.16 -21.32
N HIS A 5 21.32 -1.56 -20.08
CA HIS A 5 21.38 -2.91 -19.55
C HIS A 5 20.50 -3.02 -18.29
N GLY A 6 19.65 -4.05 -18.19
CA GLY A 6 18.81 -4.32 -17.02
C GLY A 6 19.57 -4.96 -15.86
N GLU A 7 20.78 -4.48 -15.59
CA GLU A 7 21.59 -4.93 -14.48
C GLU A 7 21.50 -3.91 -13.33
N LEU A 8 20.65 -4.21 -12.34
CA LEU A 8 20.36 -3.39 -11.18
C LEU A 8 21.63 -3.12 -10.36
N TYR A 9 22.52 -4.12 -10.27
CA TYR A 9 23.77 -4.01 -9.50
C TYR A 9 24.70 -2.95 -10.08
N SER A 10 25.00 -3.03 -11.38
CA SER A 10 25.89 -2.06 -12.03
C SER A 10 25.24 -0.68 -12.18
N THR A 11 23.94 -0.63 -12.51
CA THR A 11 23.20 0.64 -12.65
C THR A 11 23.16 1.44 -11.36
N LEU A 12 23.02 0.74 -10.23
CA LEU A 12 22.94 1.39 -8.92
C LEU A 12 24.28 1.41 -8.19
N GLY A 13 25.32 0.73 -8.66
CA GLY A 13 26.56 0.58 -7.88
C GLY A 13 26.29 -0.13 -6.55
N LEU A 14 25.68 -1.31 -6.64
CA LEU A 14 25.44 -2.25 -5.54
C LEU A 14 26.31 -3.48 -5.74
N ASP A 15 26.80 -4.08 -4.66
CA ASP A 15 27.60 -5.32 -4.74
C ASP A 15 26.68 -6.55 -4.78
N PRO A 16 26.75 -7.42 -5.81
CA PRO A 16 26.00 -8.67 -5.84
C PRO A 16 26.34 -9.62 -4.68
N ALA A 17 27.46 -9.45 -4.00
CA ALA A 17 27.85 -10.23 -2.83
C ALA A 17 27.13 -9.79 -1.54
N ASP A 18 26.57 -8.57 -1.49
CA ASP A 18 25.89 -8.04 -0.31
C ASP A 18 24.64 -8.86 0.04
N GLY A 19 24.33 -8.94 1.33
CA GLY A 19 23.11 -9.58 1.81
C GLY A 19 21.86 -8.83 1.36
N THR A 20 20.74 -9.56 1.21
CA THR A 20 19.45 -8.96 0.79
C THR A 20 19.01 -7.81 1.70
N GLU A 21 19.25 -7.89 3.01
CA GLU A 21 18.94 -6.78 3.95
C GLU A 21 19.90 -5.59 3.83
N GLU A 22 21.18 -5.83 3.49
CA GLU A 22 22.17 -4.76 3.27
C GLU A 22 21.83 -3.98 2.01
N LEU A 23 21.56 -4.68 0.91
CA LEU A 23 21.08 -4.09 -0.34
C LEU A 23 19.82 -3.26 -0.11
N ARG A 24 18.87 -3.79 0.66
CA ARG A 24 17.63 -3.11 0.98
C ARG A 24 17.86 -1.82 1.76
N THR A 25 18.78 -1.83 2.72
CA THR A 25 19.18 -0.66 3.51
C THR A 25 19.88 0.39 2.63
N LEU A 26 20.82 -0.03 1.77
CA LEU A 26 21.53 0.85 0.84
C LEU A 26 20.57 1.53 -0.15
N ILE A 27 19.63 0.77 -0.71
CA ILE A 27 18.63 1.28 -1.66
C ILE A 27 17.69 2.27 -0.97
N MET A 28 17.16 1.94 0.23
CA MET A 28 16.32 2.86 1.01
C MET A 28 17.08 4.14 1.38
N GLY A 29 18.35 4.02 1.78
CA GLY A 29 19.19 5.18 2.12
C GLY A 29 19.35 6.14 0.94
N ARG A 30 19.60 5.61 -0.25
CA ARG A 30 19.70 6.42 -1.48
C ARG A 30 18.35 7.04 -1.88
N ASP A 31 17.25 6.31 -1.73
CA ASP A 31 15.92 6.85 -2.03
C ASP A 31 15.55 8.00 -1.07
N ALA A 32 15.88 7.85 0.22
CA ALA A 32 15.72 8.89 1.22
C ALA A 32 16.60 10.12 0.95
N GLN A 33 17.83 9.94 0.45
CA GLN A 33 18.69 11.04 0.01
C GLN A 33 18.06 11.83 -1.15
N LEU A 34 17.49 11.14 -2.14
CA LEU A 34 16.79 11.80 -3.24
C LEU A 34 15.54 12.55 -2.76
N GLU A 35 14.77 11.97 -1.83
CA GLU A 35 13.63 12.64 -1.19
C GLU A 35 14.05 13.92 -0.46
N ASN A 36 15.16 13.88 0.29
CA ASN A 36 15.72 15.04 0.99
C ASN A 36 16.25 16.13 0.04
N GLN A 37 16.68 15.75 -1.16
CA GLN A 37 17.08 16.68 -2.23
C GLN A 37 15.89 17.29 -2.98
N GLY A 38 14.65 16.95 -2.59
CA GLY A 38 13.43 17.47 -3.20
C GLY A 38 13.00 16.72 -4.46
N HIS A 39 13.59 15.56 -4.76
CA HIS A 39 13.18 14.77 -5.91
C HIS A 39 11.83 14.11 -5.68
N GLN A 40 10.92 14.39 -6.61
CA GLN A 40 9.54 13.90 -6.57
C GLN A 40 9.49 12.38 -6.75
N PRO A 41 8.43 11.70 -6.27
CA PRO A 41 8.29 10.25 -6.45
C PRO A 41 8.27 9.78 -7.91
N GLN A 42 7.95 10.68 -8.84
CA GLN A 42 7.93 10.43 -10.29
C GLN A 42 9.31 10.61 -10.95
N ASP A 43 10.33 11.01 -10.18
CA ASP A 43 11.69 11.12 -10.69
C ASP A 43 12.16 9.71 -11.13
N PRO A 44 12.65 9.54 -12.38
CA PRO A 44 13.09 8.25 -12.88
C PRO A 44 14.11 7.56 -11.97
N ARG A 45 14.95 8.32 -11.26
CA ARG A 45 15.95 7.77 -10.33
C ARG A 45 15.31 7.17 -9.08
N ARG A 46 14.24 7.78 -8.58
CA ARG A 46 13.47 7.23 -7.45
C ARG A 46 12.68 6.01 -7.87
N GLN A 47 12.10 6.00 -9.07
CA GLN A 47 11.45 4.82 -9.64
C GLN A 47 12.43 3.65 -9.80
N GLN A 48 13.66 3.91 -10.25
CA GLN A 48 14.71 2.89 -10.36
C GLN A 48 15.05 2.26 -9.01
N LEU A 49 15.19 3.07 -7.96
CA LEU A 49 15.44 2.57 -6.61
C LEU A 49 14.24 1.78 -6.06
N GLN A 50 13.01 2.17 -6.38
CA GLN A 50 11.81 1.42 -5.98
C GLN A 50 11.71 0.06 -6.68
N THR A 51 12.00 0.00 -7.99
CA THR A 51 12.05 -1.27 -8.72
C THR A 51 13.17 -2.17 -8.19
N ALA A 52 14.36 -1.60 -7.95
CA ALA A 52 15.47 -2.35 -7.37
C ALA A 52 15.14 -2.86 -5.96
N TYR A 53 14.48 -2.04 -5.14
CA TYR A 53 14.00 -2.45 -3.84
C TYR A 53 13.00 -3.61 -3.93
N ALA A 54 12.07 -3.56 -4.89
CA ALA A 54 11.06 -4.60 -5.08
C ALA A 54 11.65 -5.94 -5.56
N VAL A 55 12.77 -5.91 -6.28
CA VAL A 55 13.44 -7.11 -6.81
C VAL A 55 14.53 -7.61 -5.87
N LEU A 56 15.51 -6.77 -5.52
CA LEU A 56 16.68 -7.13 -4.73
C LEU A 56 16.40 -7.18 -3.22
N GLY A 57 15.36 -6.49 -2.74
CA GLY A 57 14.96 -6.49 -1.33
C GLY A 57 14.15 -7.73 -0.90
N ASP A 58 13.94 -8.68 -1.81
CA ASP A 58 13.23 -9.93 -1.57
C ASP A 58 14.05 -11.10 -2.10
N GLU A 59 14.40 -12.04 -1.22
CA GLU A 59 15.29 -13.16 -1.52
C GLU A 59 14.76 -14.09 -2.64
N SER A 60 13.44 -14.22 -2.77
CA SER A 60 12.84 -15.06 -3.82
C SER A 60 12.96 -14.37 -5.18
N ARG A 61 12.63 -13.08 -5.24
CA ARG A 61 12.70 -12.29 -6.48
C ARG A 61 14.14 -12.04 -6.92
N ARG A 62 15.04 -11.76 -5.97
CA ARG A 62 16.48 -11.66 -6.20
C ARG A 62 17.03 -12.94 -6.81
N ARG A 63 16.67 -14.12 -6.30
CA ARG A 63 17.09 -15.39 -6.90
C ARG A 63 16.64 -15.58 -8.35
N ILE A 64 15.40 -15.20 -8.68
CA ILE A 64 14.90 -15.27 -10.06
C ILE A 64 15.68 -14.31 -10.96
N TYR A 65 15.96 -13.11 -10.45
CA TYR A 65 16.74 -12.09 -11.12
C TYR A 65 18.19 -12.56 -11.38
N ASP A 66 18.88 -13.03 -10.34
CA ASP A 66 20.26 -13.52 -10.40
C ASP A 66 20.38 -14.75 -11.29
N HIS A 67 19.41 -15.67 -11.25
CA HIS A 67 19.37 -16.82 -12.15
C HIS A 67 19.22 -16.39 -13.62
N ALA A 68 18.38 -15.39 -13.90
CA ALA A 68 18.23 -14.86 -15.25
C ALA A 68 19.56 -14.24 -15.75
N LEU A 69 20.26 -13.47 -14.91
CA LEU A 69 21.58 -12.94 -15.23
C LEU A 69 22.62 -14.05 -15.46
N ALA A 70 22.65 -15.06 -14.58
CA ALA A 70 23.54 -16.22 -14.69
C ALA A 70 23.29 -17.05 -15.95
N SER A 71 22.04 -17.09 -16.43
CA SER A 71 21.67 -17.73 -17.70
C SER A 71 22.06 -16.92 -18.96
N GLY A 72 22.70 -15.76 -18.78
CA GLY A 72 23.07 -14.86 -19.88
C GLY A 72 21.90 -14.06 -20.46
N ARG A 73 20.73 -14.06 -19.80
CA ARG A 73 19.56 -13.30 -20.25
C ARG A 73 19.76 -11.83 -19.91
N ASN A 74 19.74 -10.96 -20.92
CA ASN A 74 19.70 -9.53 -20.73
C ASN A 74 18.25 -9.09 -20.48
N LEU A 75 17.89 -8.88 -19.21
CA LEU A 75 16.55 -8.47 -18.83
C LEU A 75 16.30 -7.02 -19.27
N ALA A 76 15.16 -6.76 -19.90
CA ALA A 76 14.71 -5.40 -20.16
C ALA A 76 14.10 -4.79 -18.89
N TRP A 77 14.14 -3.46 -18.79
CA TRP A 77 13.66 -2.74 -17.59
C TRP A 77 12.21 -3.09 -17.22
N HIS A 78 11.33 -3.20 -18.21
CA HIS A 78 9.93 -3.58 -18.00
C HIS A 78 9.77 -5.00 -17.46
N GLU A 79 10.67 -5.94 -17.80
CA GLU A 79 10.65 -7.30 -17.26
C GLU A 79 11.07 -7.33 -15.79
N ILE A 80 11.99 -6.44 -15.40
CA ILE A 80 12.45 -6.28 -14.02
C ILE A 80 11.36 -5.63 -13.17
N GLU A 81 10.70 -4.61 -13.69
CA GLU A 81 9.52 -4.01 -13.06
C GLU A 81 8.39 -5.03 -12.90
N TYR A 82 8.14 -5.84 -13.94
CA TYR A 82 7.19 -6.95 -13.88
C TYR A 82 7.59 -7.96 -12.79
N LEU A 83 8.86 -8.35 -12.71
CA LEU A 83 9.36 -9.23 -11.65
C LEU A 83 9.15 -8.62 -10.25
N GLY A 84 9.41 -7.32 -10.08
CA GLY A 84 9.19 -6.62 -8.81
C GLY A 84 7.73 -6.64 -8.37
N ASN A 85 6.81 -6.45 -9.32
CA ASN A 85 5.36 -6.38 -9.07
C ASN A 85 4.68 -7.75 -8.92
N PHE A 86 5.10 -8.74 -9.70
CA PHE A 86 4.39 -10.01 -9.86
C PHE A 86 5.17 -11.23 -9.33
N GLY A 87 6.44 -11.08 -8.97
CA GLY A 87 7.25 -12.16 -8.41
C GLY A 87 7.68 -13.24 -9.41
N ARG A 88 7.47 -13.01 -10.71
CA ARG A 88 7.89 -13.90 -11.80
C ARG A 88 8.28 -13.08 -13.02
N LEU A 89 9.13 -13.64 -13.88
CA LEU A 89 9.42 -13.05 -15.19
C LEU A 89 8.24 -13.32 -16.16
N PRO A 90 7.98 -12.43 -17.12
CA PRO A 90 6.97 -12.68 -18.13
C PRO A 90 7.35 -13.89 -18.99
N GLU A 91 6.43 -14.84 -19.15
CA GLU A 91 6.57 -15.94 -20.10
C GLU A 91 6.37 -15.39 -21.51
N ILE A 92 7.48 -15.21 -22.23
CA ILE A 92 7.42 -14.88 -23.66
C ILE A 92 6.94 -16.15 -24.36
N SER A 93 5.64 -16.23 -24.62
CA SER A 93 5.09 -17.19 -25.56
C SER A 93 5.62 -16.81 -26.94
N PHE A 94 6.75 -17.40 -27.34
CA PHE A 94 7.11 -17.43 -28.75
C PHE A 94 6.07 -18.31 -29.43
N GLN A 95 5.00 -17.68 -29.89
CA GLN A 95 4.05 -18.29 -30.80
C GLN A 95 4.81 -18.49 -32.11
N GLN A 96 5.58 -19.59 -32.19
CA GLN A 96 6.01 -20.14 -33.46
C GLN A 96 4.73 -20.50 -34.19
N THR A 97 4.28 -19.64 -35.09
CA THR A 97 3.22 -19.97 -36.04
C THR A 97 3.75 -21.10 -36.92
N PRO A 98 3.18 -22.32 -36.86
CA PRO A 98 3.37 -23.28 -37.94
C PRO A 98 2.61 -22.74 -39.16
N PRO A 99 3.06 -23.00 -40.41
CA PRO A 99 2.34 -22.58 -41.60
C PRO A 99 0.92 -23.18 -41.60
N GLN A 100 -0.10 -22.33 -41.71
CA GLN A 100 -1.50 -22.75 -41.80
C GLN A 100 -1.78 -23.43 -43.14
N ALA A 101 -2.31 -24.65 -43.10
CA ALA A 101 -3.11 -25.21 -44.18
C ALA A 101 -4.59 -24.79 -44.00
N GLN A 102 -5.22 -24.38 -45.10
CA GLN A 102 -6.59 -23.85 -45.20
C GLN A 102 -7.70 -24.89 -45.07
N ALA A 103 -8.81 -24.49 -44.43
CA ALA A 103 -10.25 -24.73 -44.72
C ALA A 103 -11.02 -24.57 -43.38
N GLY A 104 -12.09 -23.81 -43.17
CA GLY A 104 -13.22 -23.26 -43.93
C GLY A 104 -14.17 -22.55 -42.90
N PRO A 105 -15.25 -21.85 -43.31
CA PRO A 105 -15.86 -20.78 -42.51
C PRO A 105 -17.13 -21.20 -41.75
N GLN A 106 -17.32 -20.73 -40.50
CA GLN A 106 -18.67 -20.54 -39.94
C GLN A 106 -18.74 -19.55 -38.77
N GLN A 107 -19.87 -18.86 -38.70
CA GLN A 107 -20.19 -17.61 -38.00
C GLN A 107 -20.62 -17.81 -36.53
N THR A 108 -20.51 -16.74 -35.73
CA THR A 108 -20.97 -16.46 -34.34
C THR A 108 -22.50 -16.60 -34.15
N PRO A 109 -23.14 -16.63 -32.92
CA PRO A 109 -22.79 -15.88 -31.68
C PRO A 109 -23.13 -16.46 -30.27
N PHE A 110 -22.55 -15.82 -29.25
CA PHE A 110 -22.94 -15.63 -27.83
C PHE A 110 -23.41 -16.75 -26.87
N SER A 111 -22.79 -16.67 -25.67
CA SER A 111 -23.22 -17.06 -24.31
C SER A 111 -23.05 -18.52 -23.87
N THR A 112 -22.23 -18.74 -22.84
CA THR A 112 -22.67 -19.01 -21.45
C THR A 112 -21.44 -19.23 -20.56
N GLN A 113 -21.49 -18.70 -19.33
CA GLN A 113 -20.57 -19.06 -18.26
C GLN A 113 -20.80 -20.53 -17.89
N THR A 114 -19.76 -21.36 -18.00
CA THR A 114 -19.71 -22.65 -17.32
C THR A 114 -18.43 -22.71 -16.50
N GLN A 115 -18.63 -22.95 -15.19
CA GLN A 115 -17.61 -23.36 -14.25
C GLN A 115 -16.79 -24.51 -14.85
N TYR A 116 -15.47 -24.35 -14.89
CA TYR A 116 -14.57 -25.48 -15.06
C TYR A 116 -13.95 -25.82 -13.71
N GLN A 117 -14.53 -26.84 -13.08
CA GLN A 117 -13.79 -27.80 -12.27
C GLN A 117 -12.96 -28.66 -13.23
N MET A 118 -11.66 -28.78 -12.96
CA MET A 118 -10.76 -29.67 -13.69
C MET A 118 -9.61 -30.14 -12.77
N PRO A 119 -9.01 -31.31 -13.07
CA PRO A 119 -8.89 -32.41 -12.13
C PRO A 119 -7.43 -32.63 -11.69
N TYR A 120 -7.24 -33.24 -10.53
CA TYR A 120 -5.93 -33.72 -10.11
C TYR A 120 -5.48 -34.90 -10.98
N PRO A 121 -4.30 -34.85 -11.62
CA PRO A 121 -3.63 -36.05 -12.09
C PRO A 121 -3.07 -36.78 -10.87
N SER A 122 -3.57 -37.98 -10.60
CA SER A 122 -2.96 -38.92 -9.66
C SER A 122 -1.62 -39.40 -10.22
N THR A 123 -0.51 -38.99 -9.61
CA THR A 123 0.82 -39.55 -9.83
C THR A 123 0.99 -40.82 -8.98
N PRO A 124 1.27 -41.98 -9.58
CA PRO A 124 1.63 -43.19 -8.83
C PRO A 124 3.10 -43.14 -8.38
N GLY A 125 3.31 -43.26 -7.07
CA GLY A 125 4.52 -43.81 -6.47
C GLY A 125 5.72 -42.88 -6.32
N MET A 126 5.83 -42.19 -5.18
CA MET A 126 7.12 -41.86 -4.56
C MET A 126 6.98 -41.91 -3.01
N PRO A 127 8.00 -42.36 -2.26
CA PRO A 127 7.90 -42.63 -0.83
C PRO A 127 7.75 -41.33 -0.01
N SER A 128 6.88 -41.38 0.99
CA SER A 128 6.67 -40.32 1.97
C SER A 128 7.92 -40.09 2.84
N GLY A 129 8.40 -38.85 2.88
CA GLY A 129 9.37 -38.39 3.86
C GLY A 129 9.67 -36.91 3.66
N PHE A 130 9.39 -36.10 4.67
CA PHE A 130 9.63 -34.66 4.80
C PHE A 130 8.62 -33.74 4.11
N ALA A 131 7.54 -33.45 4.86
CA ALA A 131 6.78 -32.22 4.68
C ALA A 131 7.69 -31.02 5.05
N ALA A 132 8.29 -30.40 4.04
CA ALA A 132 8.90 -29.08 4.21
C ALA A 132 7.77 -28.04 4.24
N SER A 133 7.39 -27.60 5.43
CA SER A 133 6.66 -26.35 5.61
C SER A 133 7.49 -25.22 5.00
N HIS A 134 7.10 -24.71 3.83
CA HIS A 134 7.69 -23.49 3.26
C HIS A 134 7.41 -22.33 4.22
N PRO A 135 8.42 -21.75 4.90
CA PRO A 135 8.23 -20.51 5.62
C PRO A 135 8.10 -19.42 4.56
N LEU A 136 6.96 -18.72 4.52
CA LEU A 136 6.90 -17.45 3.81
C LEU A 136 8.01 -16.55 4.35
N ALA A 137 8.96 -16.18 3.50
CA ALA A 137 9.97 -15.19 3.82
C ALA A 137 9.25 -13.85 4.09
N GLN A 138 9.09 -13.51 5.36
CA GLN A 138 8.67 -12.20 5.80
C GLN A 138 9.79 -11.23 5.43
N THR A 139 9.61 -10.48 4.35
CA THR A 139 10.37 -9.24 4.12
C THR A 139 10.32 -8.43 5.42
N ALA A 140 11.48 -8.06 5.95
CA ALA A 140 11.58 -7.35 7.22
C ALA A 140 10.91 -5.97 7.10
N SER A 141 9.60 -5.93 7.30
CA SER A 141 8.88 -4.69 7.60
C SER A 141 9.57 -4.09 8.83
N PRO A 142 9.70 -2.75 8.93
CA PRO A 142 10.12 -2.15 10.18
C PRO A 142 9.27 -2.76 11.29
N ASN A 143 9.92 -3.32 12.32
CA ASN A 143 9.25 -4.13 13.33
C ASN A 143 8.41 -3.21 14.22
N PHE A 144 7.23 -2.82 13.74
CA PHE A 144 6.27 -2.04 14.49
C PHE A 144 5.54 -2.98 15.45
N PRO A 145 5.41 -2.63 16.75
CA PRO A 145 4.67 -3.44 17.70
C PRO A 145 3.24 -3.70 17.18
N GLY A 146 2.72 -4.90 17.37
CA GLY A 146 1.35 -5.26 16.97
C GLY A 146 1.28 -6.12 15.70
N ASP A 147 0.09 -6.67 15.45
CA ASP A 147 -0.17 -7.62 14.36
C ASP A 147 -0.56 -6.86 13.08
N PRO A 148 0.28 -6.88 12.01
CA PRO A 148 0.00 -6.18 10.77
C PRO A 148 -1.29 -6.64 10.08
N THR A 149 -1.72 -7.90 10.29
CA THR A 149 -2.92 -8.45 9.65
C THR A 149 -4.22 -7.85 10.20
N LYS A 150 -4.16 -7.27 11.39
CA LYS A 150 -5.30 -6.59 12.04
C LYS A 150 -5.42 -5.13 11.63
N ARG A 151 -4.44 -4.58 10.91
CA ARG A 151 -4.43 -3.17 10.50
C ARG A 151 -5.16 -3.01 9.17
N PRO A 152 -6.05 -2.00 9.04
CA PRO A 152 -6.79 -1.79 7.81
C PRO A 152 -5.91 -1.19 6.71
N SER A 153 -6.20 -1.58 5.47
CA SER A 153 -5.60 -1.01 4.27
C SER A 153 -5.92 0.49 4.11
N ALA A 154 -5.18 1.18 3.24
CA ALA A 154 -5.46 2.58 2.87
C ALA A 154 -6.92 2.77 2.39
N GLY A 155 -7.40 1.88 1.52
CA GLY A 155 -8.76 1.93 0.98
C GLY A 155 -9.83 1.74 2.06
N THR A 156 -9.62 0.79 2.97
CA THR A 156 -10.54 0.58 4.12
C THR A 156 -10.57 1.81 5.03
N ARG A 157 -9.42 2.45 5.27
CA ARG A 157 -9.34 3.70 6.07
C ARG A 157 -10.02 4.88 5.37
N LEU A 158 -9.86 5.00 4.05
CA LEU A 158 -10.56 6.00 3.25
C LEU A 158 -12.07 5.79 3.29
N LEU A 159 -12.54 4.55 3.15
CA LEU A 159 -13.96 4.21 3.26
C LEU A 159 -14.53 4.61 4.62
N MET A 160 -13.84 4.27 5.72
CA MET A 160 -14.26 4.69 7.06
C MET A 160 -14.31 6.22 7.20
N LEU A 161 -13.36 6.94 6.61
CA LEU A 161 -13.40 8.41 6.58
C LEU A 161 -14.63 8.93 5.81
N LEU A 162 -14.95 8.38 4.64
CA LEU A 162 -16.13 8.79 3.87
C LEU A 162 -17.43 8.52 4.64
N VAL A 163 -17.53 7.36 5.29
CA VAL A 163 -18.68 7.01 6.14
C VAL A 163 -18.77 7.96 7.34
N ASP A 164 -17.67 8.27 8.00
CA ASP A 164 -17.67 9.28 9.08
C ASP A 164 -18.09 10.66 8.57
N GLY A 165 -17.66 11.06 7.37
CA GLY A 165 -18.07 12.30 6.73
C GLY A 165 -19.58 12.36 6.48
N PHE A 166 -20.17 11.24 6.06
CA PHE A 166 -21.62 11.10 5.90
C PHE A 166 -22.36 11.13 7.24
N ILE A 167 -21.90 10.39 8.25
CA ILE A 167 -22.49 10.39 9.60
C ILE A 167 -22.46 11.81 10.18
N PHE A 168 -21.32 12.49 10.04
CA PHE A 168 -21.18 13.87 10.49
C PHE A 168 -22.11 14.81 9.72
N SER A 169 -22.22 14.70 8.39
CA SER A 169 -23.07 15.60 7.61
C SER A 169 -24.56 15.46 7.94
N VAL A 170 -25.02 14.24 8.20
CA VAL A 170 -26.39 13.99 8.68
C VAL A 170 -26.60 14.62 10.06
N ALA A 171 -25.69 14.40 11.01
CA ALA A 171 -25.79 14.96 12.36
C ALA A 171 -25.74 16.51 12.35
N ALA A 172 -24.82 17.07 11.56
CA ALA A 172 -24.67 18.51 11.36
C ALA A 172 -25.91 19.11 10.68
N GLY A 173 -26.49 18.45 9.67
CA GLY A 173 -27.71 18.90 9.00
C GLY A 173 -28.90 18.96 9.95
N ILE A 174 -29.07 17.96 10.82
CA ILE A 174 -30.15 17.94 11.83
C ILE A 174 -29.97 19.10 12.83
N LEU A 175 -28.76 19.32 13.34
CA LEU A 175 -28.51 20.46 14.24
C LEU A 175 -28.69 21.80 13.50
N GLY A 176 -28.24 21.89 12.25
CA GLY A 176 -28.32 23.11 11.44
C GLY A 176 -29.75 23.63 11.26
N MET A 177 -30.74 22.73 11.22
CA MET A 177 -32.15 23.12 11.16
C MET A 177 -32.63 23.89 12.39
N ALA A 178 -31.97 23.76 13.54
CA ALA A 178 -32.35 24.45 14.78
C ALA A 178 -31.82 25.89 14.87
N PHE A 179 -31.05 26.34 13.88
CA PHE A 179 -30.11 27.43 14.05
C PHE A 179 -30.03 28.31 12.79
N PHE A 180 -30.37 29.60 12.89
CA PHE A 180 -30.28 30.57 11.78
C PHE A 180 -28.97 31.36 11.82
N TRP A 181 -27.90 30.79 11.27
CA TRP A 181 -26.56 31.39 11.28
C TRP A 181 -26.21 31.91 9.89
N SER A 182 -25.28 32.87 9.79
CA SER A 182 -24.72 33.25 8.49
C SER A 182 -23.94 32.06 7.89
N GLU A 183 -23.92 31.94 6.56
CA GLU A 183 -23.24 30.83 5.87
C GLU A 183 -21.76 30.71 6.25
N THR A 184 -21.07 31.85 6.37
CA THR A 184 -19.67 31.89 6.78
C THR A 184 -19.46 31.34 8.18
N LEU A 185 -20.29 31.75 9.15
CA LEU A 185 -20.17 31.31 10.52
C LEU A 185 -20.56 29.83 10.66
N MET A 186 -21.59 29.39 9.94
CA MET A 186 -21.97 27.98 9.86
C MET A 186 -20.83 27.11 9.30
N GLY A 187 -20.17 27.55 8.22
CA GLY A 187 -19.02 26.82 7.65
C GLY A 187 -17.85 26.68 8.62
N LEU A 188 -17.54 27.74 9.38
CA LEU A 188 -16.51 27.72 10.42
C LEU A 188 -16.88 26.79 11.58
N VAL A 189 -18.12 26.90 12.08
CA VAL A 189 -18.63 26.04 13.16
C VAL A 189 -18.62 24.58 12.74
N TRP A 190 -19.06 24.25 11.52
CA TRP A 190 -19.03 22.87 11.04
C TRP A 190 -17.65 22.31 10.84
N THR A 191 -16.73 23.13 10.34
CA THR A 191 -15.34 22.72 10.20
C THR A 191 -14.70 22.45 11.56
N LEU A 192 -14.92 23.33 12.55
CA LEU A 192 -14.43 23.12 13.91
C LEU A 192 -15.07 21.88 14.56
N ALA A 193 -16.39 21.72 14.42
CA ALA A 193 -17.11 20.57 14.93
C ALA A 193 -16.63 19.26 14.29
N PHE A 194 -16.29 19.26 12.99
CA PHE A 194 -15.72 18.10 12.30
C PHE A 194 -14.35 17.71 12.88
N LEU A 195 -13.49 18.68 13.15
CA LEU A 195 -12.20 18.42 13.78
C LEU A 195 -12.34 17.89 15.21
N LEU A 196 -13.24 18.49 15.98
CA LEU A 196 -13.55 18.05 17.34
C LEU A 196 -14.22 16.67 17.37
N TYR A 197 -15.01 16.32 16.36
CA TYR A 197 -15.58 14.99 16.19
C TYR A 197 -14.46 13.94 16.11
N PHE A 198 -13.51 14.09 15.19
CA PHE A 198 -12.40 13.14 15.06
C PHE A 198 -11.49 13.11 16.28
N LEU A 199 -11.06 14.29 16.76
CA LEU A 199 -10.14 14.41 17.89
C LEU A 199 -10.77 13.88 19.19
N GLY A 200 -11.99 14.31 19.48
CA GLY A 200 -12.70 13.98 20.71
C GLY A 200 -13.10 12.52 20.79
N LEU A 201 -13.61 11.95 19.69
CA LEU A 201 -13.99 10.53 19.66
C LEU A 201 -12.76 9.63 19.79
N GLU A 202 -11.69 9.89 19.04
CA GLU A 202 -10.51 9.04 19.13
C GLU A 202 -9.85 9.08 20.51
N PHE A 203 -9.77 10.24 21.15
CA PHE A 203 -9.26 10.35 22.52
C PHE A 203 -10.19 9.67 23.54
N LYS A 204 -11.52 9.89 23.45
CA LYS A 204 -12.46 9.42 24.47
C LYS A 204 -12.84 7.94 24.31
N THR A 205 -13.17 7.51 23.09
CA THR A 205 -13.70 6.16 22.82
C THR A 205 -12.67 5.27 22.14
N GLY A 206 -11.56 5.82 21.65
CA GLY A 206 -10.56 5.09 20.88
C GLY A 206 -10.93 4.96 19.41
N ALA A 207 -12.10 5.39 18.93
CA ALA A 207 -12.43 5.30 17.51
C ALA A 207 -13.57 6.25 17.12
N THR A 208 -13.64 6.58 15.84
CA THR A 208 -14.81 7.26 15.28
C THR A 208 -15.96 6.26 15.04
N PRO A 209 -17.23 6.72 14.99
CA PRO A 209 -18.39 5.90 14.67
C PRO A 209 -18.20 4.94 13.50
N ALA A 210 -17.64 5.39 12.36
CA ALA A 210 -17.37 4.48 11.25
C ALA A 210 -16.33 3.42 11.62
N LYS A 211 -15.26 3.77 12.33
CA LYS A 211 -14.29 2.76 12.79
C LYS A 211 -14.94 1.74 13.71
N HIS A 212 -15.76 2.18 14.66
CA HIS A 212 -16.52 1.27 15.53
C HIS A 212 -17.45 0.36 14.73
N LEU A 213 -18.19 0.90 13.78
CA LEU A 213 -19.08 0.15 12.90
C LEU A 213 -18.34 -0.93 12.11
N PHE A 214 -17.11 -0.64 11.67
CA PHE A 214 -16.28 -1.58 10.91
C PHE A 214 -15.40 -2.47 11.81
N GLY A 215 -15.54 -2.38 13.14
CA GLY A 215 -14.79 -3.21 14.09
C GLY A 215 -13.32 -2.81 14.28
N TYR A 216 -12.99 -1.55 14.06
CA TYR A 216 -11.65 -0.99 14.26
C TYR A 216 -11.61 0.00 15.42
N GLU A 217 -10.41 0.15 15.98
CA GLU A 217 -10.08 1.20 16.93
C GLU A 217 -8.66 1.71 16.73
N VAL A 218 -8.43 2.90 17.29
CA VAL A 218 -7.15 3.57 17.36
C VAL A 218 -6.56 3.28 18.72
N ARG A 219 -5.30 2.85 18.74
CA ARG A 219 -4.55 2.54 19.95
C ARG A 219 -3.21 3.23 19.94
N ASP A 220 -2.67 3.48 21.12
CA ASP A 220 -1.26 3.77 21.29
C ASP A 220 -0.43 2.54 20.87
N LEU A 221 0.60 2.77 20.05
CA LEU A 221 1.39 1.71 19.44
C LEU A 221 2.21 0.90 20.46
N ASN A 222 2.62 1.54 21.56
CA ASN A 222 3.51 0.92 22.55
C ASN A 222 2.72 0.25 23.69
N THR A 223 1.63 0.88 24.13
CA THR A 223 0.84 0.40 25.28
C THR A 223 -0.37 -0.43 24.87
N GLY A 224 -0.84 -0.29 23.62
CA GLY A 224 -2.10 -0.90 23.15
C GLY A 224 -3.35 -0.30 23.79
N GLY A 225 -3.22 0.74 24.63
CA GLY A 225 -4.31 1.48 25.24
C GLY A 225 -4.91 2.52 24.30
N ARG A 226 -5.87 3.30 24.81
CA ARG A 226 -6.42 4.44 24.06
C ARG A 226 -5.35 5.50 23.80
N PRO A 227 -5.39 6.20 22.66
CA PRO A 227 -4.45 7.27 22.39
C PRO A 227 -4.68 8.43 23.35
N SER A 228 -3.59 9.06 23.78
CA SER A 228 -3.66 10.35 24.49
C SER A 228 -4.15 11.47 23.56
N LEU A 229 -4.65 12.56 24.15
CA LEU A 229 -5.11 13.72 23.38
C LEU A 229 -4.02 14.28 22.45
N LEU A 230 -2.76 14.29 22.90
CA LEU A 230 -1.62 14.74 22.10
C LEU A 230 -1.39 13.82 20.90
N GLN A 231 -1.50 12.50 21.07
CA GLN A 231 -1.33 11.53 19.99
C GLN A 231 -2.45 11.63 18.97
N SER A 232 -3.71 11.71 19.43
CA SER A 232 -4.85 11.96 18.55
C SER A 232 -4.69 13.28 17.79
N GLY A 233 -4.23 14.35 18.46
CA GLY A 233 -3.93 15.63 17.83
C GLY A 233 -2.89 15.52 16.73
N LYS A 234 -1.73 14.90 17.01
CA LYS A 234 -0.66 14.68 16.02
C LYS A 234 -1.16 13.94 14.79
N ARG A 235 -1.94 12.87 15.00
CA ARG A 235 -2.46 12.05 13.91
C ARG A 235 -3.46 12.79 13.02
N GLN A 236 -4.19 13.77 13.58
CA GLN A 236 -5.20 14.56 12.88
C GLN A 236 -4.69 15.89 12.32
N LEU A 237 -3.41 16.22 12.49
CA LEU A 237 -2.88 17.53 12.11
C LEU A 237 -3.10 17.90 10.63
N TRP A 238 -3.06 16.91 9.74
CA TRP A 238 -3.33 17.12 8.32
C TRP A 238 -4.75 17.64 8.05
N ARG A 239 -5.70 17.40 8.96
CA ARG A 239 -7.06 17.92 8.86
C ARG A 239 -7.19 19.37 9.30
N LEU A 240 -6.26 19.90 10.10
CA LEU A 240 -6.35 21.30 10.57
C LEU A 240 -6.33 22.30 9.42
N ALA A 241 -5.74 21.93 8.28
CA ALA A 241 -5.82 22.73 7.06
C ALA A 241 -7.27 23.07 6.69
N SER A 242 -8.23 22.17 6.97
CA SER A 242 -9.66 22.38 6.72
C SER A 242 -10.25 23.60 7.43
N ILE A 243 -9.64 24.11 8.50
CA ILE A 243 -10.09 25.32 9.23
C ILE A 243 -10.22 26.51 8.30
N VAL A 244 -9.33 26.63 7.32
CA VAL A 244 -9.36 27.74 6.36
C VAL A 244 -10.54 27.53 5.40
N PRO A 245 -11.56 28.41 5.40
CA PRO A 245 -12.71 28.26 4.53
C PRO A 245 -12.31 28.20 3.04
N GLY A 246 -13.00 27.36 2.28
CA GLY A 246 -12.69 27.13 0.86
C GLY A 246 -11.45 26.25 0.67
N ILE A 247 -10.26 26.87 0.59
CA ILE A 247 -9.03 26.18 0.17
C ILE A 247 -8.56 25.11 1.16
N GLY A 248 -8.90 25.24 2.45
CA GLY A 248 -8.46 24.32 3.49
C GLY A 248 -8.86 22.88 3.28
N TRP A 249 -10.08 22.66 2.78
CA TRP A 249 -10.59 21.31 2.48
C TRP A 249 -9.82 20.64 1.34
N LEU A 250 -9.41 21.40 0.33
CA LEU A 250 -8.58 20.89 -0.77
C LEU A 250 -7.18 20.53 -0.27
N VAL A 251 -6.57 21.37 0.58
CA VAL A 251 -5.26 21.07 1.18
C VAL A 251 -5.33 19.80 2.03
N SER A 252 -6.38 19.65 2.84
CA SER A 252 -6.63 18.46 3.65
C SER A 252 -6.81 17.20 2.79
N LEU A 253 -7.53 17.30 1.66
CA LEU A 253 -7.68 16.21 0.71
C LEU A 253 -6.35 15.83 0.05
N ILE A 254 -5.56 16.81 -0.39
CA ILE A 254 -4.23 16.58 -0.96
C ILE A 254 -3.32 15.89 0.07
N ALA A 255 -3.36 16.33 1.34
CA ALA A 255 -2.60 15.69 2.42
C ALA A 255 -3.05 14.23 2.64
N ALA A 256 -4.35 13.93 2.56
CA ALA A 256 -4.86 12.57 2.63
C ALA A 256 -4.34 11.69 1.48
N ILE A 257 -4.34 12.22 0.26
CA ILE A 257 -3.82 11.52 -0.94
C ILE A 257 -2.31 11.29 -0.79
N TYR A 258 -1.56 12.28 -0.31
CA TYR A 258 -0.11 12.15 -0.06
C TYR A 258 0.20 11.11 1.02
N LEU A 259 -0.63 11.02 2.06
CA LEU A 259 -0.44 10.07 3.17
C LEU A 259 -0.90 8.64 2.83
N ALA A 260 -1.84 8.46 1.90
CA ALA A 260 -2.43 7.16 1.60
C ALA A 260 -1.40 6.10 1.15
N PRO A 261 -0.45 6.39 0.24
CA PRO A 261 0.59 5.43 -0.18
C PRO A 261 1.47 4.94 0.97
N SER A 262 1.58 5.70 2.08
CA SER A 262 2.37 5.27 3.25
C SER A 262 1.73 4.14 4.05
N ILE A 263 0.44 3.84 3.80
CA ILE A 263 -0.31 2.75 4.41
C ILE A 263 -0.26 1.56 3.48
N ASN A 264 0.85 0.82 3.51
CA ASN A 264 1.10 -0.31 2.64
C ASN A 264 1.72 -1.48 3.41
N GLY A 265 1.83 -2.64 2.75
CA GLY A 265 2.38 -3.86 3.36
C GLY A 265 3.81 -3.69 3.89
N ALA A 266 4.68 -2.97 3.16
CA ALA A 266 6.06 -2.70 3.58
C ALA A 266 6.16 -1.87 4.87
N ASN A 267 5.12 -1.10 5.19
CA ASN A 267 5.01 -0.33 6.43
C ASN A 267 4.06 -0.99 7.45
N SER A 268 3.75 -2.28 7.29
CA SER A 268 2.77 -2.99 8.13
C SER A 268 1.45 -2.23 8.26
N TYR A 269 0.98 -1.59 7.18
CA TYR A 269 -0.24 -0.78 7.12
C TYR A 269 -0.33 0.35 8.16
N LEU A 270 0.83 0.87 8.60
CA LEU A 270 0.94 1.99 9.52
C LEU A 270 1.30 3.26 8.73
N GLY A 271 0.44 4.28 8.69
CA GLY A 271 0.71 5.49 7.90
C GLY A 271 1.79 6.40 8.50
N LYS A 272 2.41 7.29 7.70
CA LYS A 272 3.37 8.30 8.20
C LYS A 272 2.83 9.09 9.40
N HIS A 273 1.56 9.50 9.32
CA HIS A 273 0.86 10.23 10.38
C HIS A 273 0.61 9.38 11.64
N ASP A 274 0.33 8.08 11.49
CA ASP A 274 0.16 7.15 12.60
C ASP A 274 1.50 6.91 13.33
N ARG A 275 2.57 6.68 12.56
CA ARG A 275 3.93 6.47 13.07
C ARG A 275 4.43 7.66 13.85
N TRP A 276 4.26 8.86 13.30
CA TRP A 276 4.65 10.09 13.98
C TRP A 276 3.84 10.36 15.26
N ALA A 277 2.56 9.97 15.26
CA ALA A 277 1.72 10.03 16.45
C ALA A 277 2.00 8.91 17.46
N GLY A 278 2.73 7.85 17.09
CA GLY A 278 2.92 6.67 17.93
C GLY A 278 1.60 5.93 18.17
N THR A 279 0.76 5.83 17.15
CA THR A 279 -0.56 5.19 17.22
C THR A 279 -0.73 4.19 16.09
N GLU A 280 -1.71 3.29 16.21
CA GLU A 280 -2.14 2.41 15.13
C GLU A 280 -3.66 2.36 15.03
N VAL A 281 -4.17 2.05 13.84
CA VAL A 281 -5.56 1.62 13.65
C VAL A 281 -5.54 0.10 13.51
N THR A 282 -6.27 -0.61 14.36
CA THR A 282 -6.26 -2.07 14.40
C THR A 282 -7.66 -2.61 14.71
N ARG A 283 -7.92 -3.88 14.38
CA ARG A 283 -9.20 -4.51 14.74
C ARG A 283 -9.37 -4.53 16.26
N LYS A 284 -10.60 -4.25 16.69
CA LYS A 284 -11.01 -4.38 18.09
C LYS A 284 -10.80 -5.83 18.53
N ARG A 285 -10.33 -5.99 19.77
CA ARG A 285 -10.15 -7.31 20.38
C ARG A 285 -11.51 -7.90 20.75
#